data_AF-A0AAD6TNF0-F1
#
_entry.id   AF-A0AAD6TNF0-F1
#
_cell.length_a   1.000
_cell.length_b   1.000
_cell.length_c   1.000
_cell.angle_alpha   90.00
_cell.angle_beta   90.00
_cell.angle_gamma   90.00
#
_symmetry.space_group_name_H-M   'P 1'
#
loop_
_entity.id
_entity.type
_entity.pdbx_description
1 polymer ?
#
loop_
_entity_poly.entity_id
_entity_poly.type
_entity_poly.pdbx_seq_one_letter_code
_entity_poly.pdbx_strand_id
1 'polypeptide(L)'
;MALKDDVSLLELLDLSQLNCLNEETAHPFSSIVDAKAVNTTPNYLLSDADEQLLLNIPFNQSVRVRSIVIKSSAVPQAPKRVKLLVNRPTIGFEDVEDAEEPEVAQVVEISEADVQEGRPIALRFVRFQAVTSLHARCALSLGLS
;
A
#
# COMPACT_ATOMS: atom_id res chain seq x y z
N MET A 1 -15.06 -0.79 4.91
CA MET A 1 -15.95 0.25 5.50
C MET A 1 -15.04 1.19 6.28
N ALA A 2 -14.98 2.50 5.98
CA ALA A 2 -14.06 3.42 6.67
C ALA A 2 -14.38 3.47 8.18
N LEU A 3 -13.38 3.75 9.02
CA LEU A 3 -13.62 4.08 10.42
C LEU A 3 -14.55 5.32 10.46
N LYS A 4 -15.49 5.32 11.40
CA LYS A 4 -16.50 6.39 11.56
C LYS A 4 -15.76 7.74 11.62
N ASP A 5 -16.04 8.64 10.66
CA ASP A 5 -15.43 9.97 10.42
C ASP A 5 -14.15 10.05 9.55
N ASP A 6 -13.62 8.95 8.99
CA ASP A 6 -12.46 9.02 8.10
C ASP A 6 -12.86 9.25 6.62
N VAL A 7 -12.18 10.20 5.96
CA VAL A 7 -12.33 10.48 4.52
C VAL A 7 -11.33 9.67 3.68
N SER A 8 -11.73 9.32 2.46
CA SER A 8 -10.81 8.70 1.50
C SER A 8 -9.71 9.68 1.10
N LEU A 9 -8.47 9.18 1.00
CA LEU A 9 -7.33 9.97 0.50
C LEU A 9 -7.08 9.76 -1.00
N LEU A 10 -7.87 8.91 -1.67
CA LEU A 10 -7.66 8.55 -3.08
C LEU A 10 -7.82 9.76 -4.02
N GLU A 11 -8.68 10.71 -3.69
CA GLU A 11 -8.85 11.97 -4.43
C GLU A 11 -7.58 12.84 -4.42
N LEU A 12 -6.79 12.71 -3.37
CA LEU A 12 -5.59 13.51 -3.13
C LEU A 12 -4.33 12.92 -3.76
N LEU A 13 -4.40 11.74 -4.39
CA LEU A 13 -3.26 11.12 -5.06
C LEU A 13 -2.76 11.95 -6.24
N ASP A 14 -1.44 12.03 -6.37
CA ASP A 14 -0.78 12.50 -7.57
C ASP A 14 -0.52 11.32 -8.51
N LEU A 15 -1.46 11.08 -9.42
CA LEU A 15 -1.36 9.98 -10.38
C LEU A 15 -0.21 10.16 -11.38
N SER A 16 0.28 11.38 -11.57
CA SER A 16 1.36 11.67 -12.52
C SER A 16 2.74 11.20 -12.02
N GLN A 17 2.87 11.04 -10.71
CA GLN A 17 4.09 10.58 -10.03
C GLN A 17 3.90 9.21 -9.37
N LEU A 18 2.73 8.59 -9.53
CA LEU A 18 2.44 7.25 -9.06
C LEU A 18 3.34 6.24 -9.78
N ASN A 19 3.95 5.35 -9.01
CA ASN A 19 4.82 4.30 -9.57
C ASN A 19 4.74 3.03 -8.72
N CYS A 20 4.91 1.88 -9.34
CA CYS A 20 5.07 0.62 -8.63
C CYS A 20 6.22 -0.18 -9.24
N LEU A 21 7.16 -0.64 -8.41
CA LEU A 21 8.23 -1.52 -8.86
C LEU A 21 7.78 -2.98 -8.80
N ASN A 22 8.22 -3.74 -9.81
CA ASN A 22 7.90 -5.16 -10.01
C ASN A 22 6.41 -5.44 -10.27
N GLU A 23 5.66 -4.43 -10.74
CA GLU A 23 4.30 -4.64 -11.24
C GLU A 23 4.30 -5.29 -12.64
N GLU A 24 3.34 -6.17 -12.89
CA GLU A 24 3.10 -6.70 -14.22
C GLU A 24 2.48 -5.61 -15.11
N THR A 25 3.00 -5.45 -16.32
CA THR A 25 2.54 -4.39 -17.24
C THR A 25 1.07 -4.50 -17.63
N ALA A 26 0.49 -5.71 -17.63
CA ALA A 26 -0.93 -5.93 -17.93
C ALA A 26 -1.86 -5.54 -16.76
N HIS A 27 -1.32 -5.51 -15.54
CA HIS A 27 -2.07 -5.30 -14.30
C HIS A 27 -1.39 -4.24 -13.41
N PRO A 28 -1.21 -3.00 -13.91
CA PRO A 28 -0.47 -1.97 -13.19
C PRO A 28 -1.29 -1.39 -12.04
N PHE A 29 -0.60 -0.86 -11.04
CA PHE A 29 -1.19 -0.24 -9.86
C PHE A 29 -2.07 0.97 -10.23
N SER A 30 -1.70 1.71 -11.25
CA SER A 30 -2.49 2.83 -11.77
C SER A 30 -3.91 2.40 -12.16
N SER A 31 -4.11 1.19 -12.69
CA SER A 31 -5.42 0.69 -13.14
C SER A 31 -6.45 0.48 -12.02
N ILE A 32 -6.00 0.46 -10.75
CA ILE A 32 -6.87 0.28 -9.59
C ILE A 32 -7.08 1.57 -8.78
N VAL A 33 -6.38 2.66 -9.11
CA VAL A 33 -6.51 3.95 -8.42
C VAL A 33 -6.79 5.13 -9.35
N ASP A 34 -6.83 4.93 -10.67
CA ASP A 34 -7.06 5.95 -11.70
C ASP A 34 -8.36 6.75 -11.49
N ALA A 35 -9.43 6.07 -11.07
CA ALA A 35 -10.72 6.66 -10.76
C ALA A 35 -10.69 7.53 -9.49
N LYS A 36 -9.55 7.57 -8.75
CA LYS A 36 -9.39 8.25 -7.46
C LYS A 36 -10.47 7.89 -6.43
N ALA A 37 -10.99 6.68 -6.54
CA ALA A 37 -12.04 6.13 -5.71
C ALA A 37 -11.73 4.65 -5.44
N VAL A 38 -12.47 4.05 -4.51
CA VAL A 38 -12.30 2.62 -4.21
C VAL A 38 -12.56 1.80 -5.48
N ASN A 39 -11.59 0.97 -5.86
CA ASN A 39 -11.73 0.08 -7.01
C ASN A 39 -12.93 -0.87 -6.81
N THR A 40 -13.88 -0.81 -7.74
CA THR A 40 -15.03 -1.72 -7.84
C THR A 40 -15.05 -2.51 -9.14
N THR A 41 -14.02 -2.31 -9.97
CA THR A 41 -13.82 -2.98 -11.25
C THR A 41 -13.12 -4.33 -11.02
N PRO A 42 -13.05 -5.22 -12.03
CA PRO A 42 -12.25 -6.43 -11.93
C PRO A 42 -10.73 -6.19 -12.05
N ASN A 43 -10.26 -4.93 -12.22
CA ASN A 43 -8.84 -4.64 -12.29
C ASN A 43 -8.15 -4.99 -10.96
N TYR A 44 -6.92 -5.48 -11.04
CA TYR A 44 -6.08 -5.81 -9.91
C TYR A 44 -4.63 -5.43 -10.20
N LEU A 45 -3.84 -5.33 -9.13
CA LEU A 45 -2.39 -5.22 -9.20
C LEU A 45 -1.79 -6.62 -9.11
N LEU A 46 -0.87 -6.95 -10.01
CA LEU A 46 -0.14 -8.21 -10.01
C LEU A 46 1.37 -7.95 -10.06
N SER A 47 2.15 -8.83 -9.43
CA SER A 47 3.60 -8.82 -9.53
C SER A 47 4.08 -9.62 -10.74
N ASP A 48 5.11 -9.14 -11.43
CA ASP A 48 5.58 -9.74 -12.69
C ASP A 48 6.30 -11.08 -12.51
N ALA A 49 7.28 -11.14 -11.59
CA ALA A 49 8.13 -12.32 -11.40
C ALA A 49 8.21 -12.76 -9.94
N ASP A 50 8.65 -11.84 -9.06
CA ASP A 50 8.80 -12.12 -7.63
C ASP A 50 7.57 -11.68 -6.84
N GLU A 51 7.35 -12.32 -5.70
CA GLU A 51 6.25 -12.03 -4.78
C GLU A 51 6.42 -10.73 -3.95
N GLN A 52 7.06 -9.74 -4.55
CA GLN A 52 7.41 -8.46 -3.92
C GLN A 52 6.95 -7.30 -4.79
N LEU A 53 6.27 -6.33 -4.20
CA LEU A 53 5.87 -5.10 -4.85
C LEU A 53 6.31 -3.92 -4.00
N LEU A 54 6.77 -2.84 -4.64
CA LEU A 54 7.04 -1.58 -3.95
C LEU A 54 6.19 -0.47 -4.58
N LEU A 55 5.18 -0.01 -3.84
CA LEU A 55 4.25 1.03 -4.27
C LEU A 55 4.78 2.38 -3.79
N ASN A 56 4.90 3.35 -4.70
CA ASN A 56 5.15 4.76 -4.40
C ASN A 56 3.89 5.58 -4.64
N ILE A 57 3.33 6.13 -3.57
CA ILE A 57 2.01 6.78 -3.53
C ILE A 57 2.18 8.25 -3.11
N PRO A 58 2.41 9.17 -4.06
CA PRO A 58 2.49 10.59 -3.78
C PRO A 58 1.11 11.23 -3.63
N PHE A 59 1.05 12.29 -2.82
CA PHE A 59 -0.14 13.11 -2.61
C PHE A 59 0.10 14.54 -3.12
N ASN A 60 -0.93 15.17 -3.70
CA ASN A 60 -0.88 16.56 -4.18
C ASN A 60 -0.77 17.60 -3.04
N GLN A 61 -0.99 17.16 -1.80
CA GLN A 61 -0.89 17.97 -0.59
C GLN A 61 -0.49 17.09 0.59
N SER A 62 -0.04 17.71 1.68
CA SER A 62 0.24 16.98 2.93
C SER A 62 -1.05 16.43 3.53
N VAL A 63 -1.08 15.13 3.83
CA VAL A 63 -2.25 14.42 4.38
C VAL A 63 -1.93 13.76 5.72
N ARG A 64 -3.00 13.40 6.45
CA ARG A 64 -2.95 12.57 7.65
C ARG A 64 -3.47 11.18 7.33
N VAL A 65 -2.59 10.18 7.36
CA VAL A 65 -3.00 8.79 7.07
C VAL A 65 -3.34 8.10 8.38
N ARG A 66 -4.60 7.72 8.56
CA ARG A 66 -5.09 7.06 9.79
C ARG A 66 -5.20 5.56 9.64
N SER A 67 -5.58 5.10 8.47
CA SER A 67 -5.74 3.69 8.16
C SER A 67 -5.46 3.43 6.68
N ILE A 68 -5.17 2.18 6.37
CA ILE A 68 -5.10 1.67 5.00
C ILE A 68 -6.10 0.53 4.84
N VAL A 69 -6.55 0.31 3.61
CA VAL A 69 -7.41 -0.81 3.26
C VAL A 69 -6.76 -1.54 2.10
N ILE A 70 -6.52 -2.84 2.29
CA ILE A 70 -6.03 -3.73 1.24
C ILE A 70 -7.13 -4.76 1.01
N LYS A 71 -7.44 -5.03 -0.25
CA LYS A 71 -8.44 -6.01 -0.68
C LYS A 71 -7.86 -6.89 -1.77
N SER A 72 -8.19 -8.17 -1.72
CA SER A 72 -7.82 -9.13 -2.75
C SER A 72 -8.93 -10.17 -2.87
N SER A 73 -9.27 -10.53 -4.10
CA SER A 73 -10.12 -11.69 -4.40
C SER A 73 -9.34 -13.00 -4.25
N ALA A 74 -8.01 -12.97 -4.41
CA ALA A 74 -7.10 -14.08 -4.22
C ALA A 74 -6.39 -13.95 -2.86
N VAL A 75 -7.11 -14.27 -1.77
CA VAL A 75 -6.61 -14.17 -0.39
C VAL A 75 -5.25 -14.86 -0.17
N PRO A 76 -4.96 -16.06 -0.73
CA PRO A 76 -3.65 -16.70 -0.59
C PRO A 76 -2.50 -15.93 -1.23
N GLN A 77 -2.81 -15.06 -2.20
CA GLN A 77 -1.86 -14.21 -2.93
C GLN A 77 -1.86 -12.76 -2.39
N ALA A 78 -2.49 -12.52 -1.26
CA ALA A 78 -2.48 -11.21 -0.62
C ALA A 78 -1.25 -11.05 0.28
N PRO A 79 -0.64 -9.85 0.34
CA PRO A 79 0.52 -9.63 1.18
C PRO A 79 0.15 -9.86 2.66
N LYS A 80 0.96 -10.65 3.36
CA LYS A 80 0.78 -10.89 4.80
C LYS A 80 1.48 -9.83 5.64
N ARG A 81 2.55 -9.23 5.11
CA ARG A 81 3.32 -8.19 5.76
C ARG A 81 3.58 -7.03 4.81
N VAL A 82 3.29 -5.83 5.28
CA VAL A 82 3.53 -4.59 4.54
C VAL A 82 4.40 -3.66 5.37
N LYS A 83 5.53 -3.22 4.81
CA LYS A 83 6.40 -2.21 5.41
C LYS A 83 6.04 -0.84 4.81
N LEU A 84 5.72 0.12 5.68
CA LEU A 84 5.30 1.46 5.29
C LEU A 84 6.39 2.49 5.58
N LEU A 85 6.68 3.35 4.62
CA LEU A 85 7.59 4.49 4.77
C LEU A 85 6.89 5.75 4.29
N VAL A 86 7.34 6.91 4.77
CA VAL A 86 6.76 8.19 4.38
C VAL A 86 7.83 9.22 4.04
N ASN A 87 7.51 10.12 3.12
CA ASN A 87 8.27 11.33 2.83
C ASN A 87 9.74 11.07 2.42
N ARG A 88 10.00 9.94 1.76
CA ARG A 88 11.29 9.67 1.11
C ARG A 88 11.22 10.08 -0.37
N PRO A 89 12.32 10.63 -0.93
CA PRO A 89 12.36 11.08 -2.32
C PRO A 89 12.31 9.92 -3.31
N THR A 90 13.11 8.89 -3.07
CA THR A 90 13.17 7.65 -3.86
C THR A 90 13.44 6.49 -2.91
N ILE A 91 12.82 5.34 -3.18
CA ILE A 91 13.02 4.10 -2.41
C ILE A 91 13.16 2.95 -3.41
N GLY A 92 14.16 2.10 -3.23
CA GLY A 92 14.31 0.81 -3.87
C GLY A 92 14.02 -0.35 -2.92
N PHE A 93 14.08 -1.58 -3.42
CA PHE A 93 13.90 -2.76 -2.58
C PHE A 93 14.98 -2.87 -1.49
N GLU A 94 16.24 -2.57 -1.82
CA GLU A 94 17.37 -2.60 -0.88
C GLU A 94 17.18 -1.67 0.33
N ASP A 95 16.53 -0.52 0.15
CA ASP A 95 16.28 0.45 1.23
C ASP A 95 15.29 -0.04 2.29
N VAL A 96 14.47 -1.06 1.96
CA VAL A 96 13.34 -1.50 2.79
C VAL A 96 13.42 -2.98 3.20
N GLU A 97 14.23 -3.78 2.51
CA GLU A 97 14.30 -5.23 2.72
C GLU A 97 14.60 -5.58 4.18
N ASP A 98 15.71 -5.05 4.68
CA ASP A 98 16.16 -5.28 6.06
C ASP A 98 15.69 -4.19 7.04
N ALA A 99 15.08 -3.12 6.54
CA ALA A 99 14.63 -2.01 7.38
C ALA A 99 13.47 -2.44 8.28
N GLU A 100 13.61 -2.22 9.58
CA GLU A 100 12.58 -2.47 10.59
C GLU A 100 12.16 -1.15 11.26
N GLU A 101 11.22 -1.18 12.20
CA GLU A 101 10.92 0.03 12.97
C GLU A 101 12.11 0.39 13.88
N PRO A 102 12.53 1.67 13.95
CA PRO A 102 11.84 2.88 13.47
C PRO A 102 12.28 3.40 12.08
N GLU A 103 13.12 2.69 11.35
CA GLU A 103 13.58 3.12 10.01
C GLU A 103 12.43 3.17 9.00
N VAL A 104 11.55 2.16 9.06
CA VAL A 104 10.22 2.22 8.46
C VAL A 104 9.23 2.88 9.42
N ALA A 105 8.25 3.60 8.87
CA ALA A 105 7.24 4.28 9.66
C ALA A 105 6.37 3.27 10.44
N GLN A 106 6.02 2.14 9.83
CA GLN A 106 5.29 1.06 10.50
C GLN A 106 5.41 -0.24 9.72
N VAL A 107 5.52 -1.36 10.42
CA VAL A 107 5.27 -2.68 9.85
C VAL A 107 3.84 -3.11 10.18
N VAL A 108 3.11 -3.56 9.17
CA VAL A 108 1.72 -3.99 9.27
C VAL A 108 1.63 -5.47 8.92
N GLU A 109 1.16 -6.27 9.86
CA GLU A 109 0.73 -7.64 9.62
C GLU A 109 -0.75 -7.62 9.19
N ILE A 110 -1.06 -8.37 8.14
CA ILE A 110 -2.37 -8.38 7.49
C ILE A 110 -2.92 -9.80 7.60
N SER A 111 -4.12 -9.92 8.17
CA SER A 111 -4.82 -11.21 8.22
C SER A 111 -5.63 -11.44 6.94
N GLU A 112 -5.90 -12.71 6.65
CA GLU A 112 -6.77 -13.12 5.54
C GLU A 112 -8.16 -12.46 5.62
N ALA A 113 -8.70 -12.32 6.83
CA ALA A 113 -9.99 -11.66 7.07
C ALA A 113 -9.94 -10.16 6.75
N ASP A 114 -8.83 -9.47 7.03
CA ASP A 114 -8.69 -8.05 6.73
C ASP A 114 -8.76 -7.80 5.22
N VAL A 115 -8.13 -8.67 4.44
CA VAL A 115 -8.11 -8.59 2.98
C VAL A 115 -9.45 -8.98 2.37
N GLN A 116 -10.04 -10.08 2.84
CA GLN A 116 -11.29 -10.60 2.31
C GLN A 116 -12.46 -9.63 2.54
N GLU A 117 -12.52 -9.03 3.72
CA GLU A 117 -13.59 -8.09 4.09
C GLU A 117 -13.24 -6.63 3.77
N GLY A 118 -11.97 -6.35 3.47
CA GLY A 118 -11.45 -4.99 3.29
C GLY A 118 -11.64 -4.13 4.53
N ARG A 119 -11.18 -4.65 5.68
CA ARG A 119 -11.21 -3.95 6.96
C ARG A 119 -10.13 -2.87 6.97
N PRO A 120 -10.42 -1.68 7.52
CA PRO A 120 -9.38 -0.68 7.74
C PRO A 120 -8.36 -1.18 8.75
N ILE A 121 -7.09 -1.12 8.38
CA ILE A 121 -5.97 -1.41 9.26
C ILE A 121 -5.46 -0.10 9.82
N ALA A 122 -5.61 0.09 11.13
CA ALA A 122 -5.23 1.32 11.80
C ALA A 122 -3.70 1.50 11.81
N LEU A 123 -3.26 2.70 11.44
CA LEU A 123 -1.86 3.10 11.52
C LEU A 123 -1.59 3.88 12.80
N ARG A 124 -0.33 3.91 13.22
CA ARG A 124 0.15 4.76 14.32
C ARG A 124 0.20 6.20 13.83
N PHE A 125 -0.96 6.85 13.80
CA PHE A 125 -1.20 8.16 13.18
C PHE A 125 -0.17 9.24 13.52
N VAL A 126 0.48 9.15 14.69
CA VAL A 126 1.59 10.03 15.12
C VAL A 126 2.78 10.02 14.16
N ARG A 127 3.03 8.91 13.46
CA ARG A 127 4.07 8.79 12.41
C ARG A 127 3.57 9.20 11.02
N PHE A 128 2.28 9.46 10.88
CA PHE A 128 1.60 9.74 9.60
C PHE A 128 0.83 11.07 9.64
N GLN A 129 1.35 12.09 10.35
CA GLN A 129 0.69 13.39 10.52
C GLN A 129 0.82 14.36 9.34
N ALA A 130 1.88 14.23 8.55
CA ALA A 130 2.19 15.13 7.44
C ALA A 130 2.84 14.33 6.31
N VAL A 131 2.05 13.49 5.66
CA VAL A 131 2.51 12.59 4.60
C VAL A 131 2.33 13.28 3.25
N THR A 132 3.42 13.44 2.50
CA THR A 132 3.44 13.90 1.11
C THR A 132 3.69 12.76 0.13
N SER A 133 4.41 11.72 0.56
CA SER A 133 4.53 10.44 -0.15
C SER A 133 4.43 9.29 0.83
N LEU A 134 3.66 8.26 0.47
CA LEU A 134 3.57 7.00 1.18
C LEU A 134 4.19 5.91 0.30
N HIS A 135 5.06 5.10 0.90
CA HIS A 135 5.67 3.96 0.24
C HIS A 135 5.22 2.70 0.94
N ALA A 136 4.81 1.69 0.19
CA ALA A 136 4.37 0.42 0.73
C ALA A 136 5.13 -0.72 0.04
N ARG A 137 5.99 -1.40 0.79
CA ARG A 137 6.56 -2.68 0.34
C ARG A 137 5.64 -3.80 0.76
N CYS A 138 5.10 -4.50 -0.21
CA CYS A 138 4.34 -5.72 -0.03
C CYS A 138 5.27 -6.91 -0.24
N ALA A 139 5.33 -7.82 0.73
CA ALA A 139 5.93 -9.13 0.55
C ALA A 139 4.88 -10.18 0.87
N LEU A 140 4.66 -11.10 -0.06
CA LEU A 140 3.98 -12.34 0.28
C LEU A 140 4.98 -13.13 1.11
N SER A 141 4.61 -13.43 2.37
CA SER A 141 5.42 -14.40 3.10
C SER A 141 5.14 -15.76 2.46
N LEU A 142 6.02 -16.20 1.57
CA LEU A 142 6.25 -17.62 1.37
C LEU A 142 6.57 -18.16 2.75
N GLY A 143 5.61 -18.87 3.33
CA GLY A 143 5.92 -19.71 4.47
C GLY A 143 7.04 -20.61 4.02
N LEU A 144 8.19 -20.46 4.66
CA LEU A 144 9.27 -21.43 4.64
C LEU A 144 8.64 -22.83 4.76
N SER A 145 8.68 -23.59 3.68
CA SER A 145 8.53 -25.06 3.72
C SER A 145 9.88 -25.68 3.95
#